data_AF-A0AAI8PKI6-F1
#
_entry.id   AF-A0AAI8PKI6-F1
#
_cell.length_a   1.000
_cell.length_b   1.000
_cell.length_c   1.000
_cell.angle_alpha   90.00
_cell.angle_beta   90.00
_cell.angle_gamma   90.00
#
_symmetry.space_group_name_H-M   'P 1'
#
loop_
_entity.id
_entity.type
_entity.pdbx_description
1 polymer ?
#
loop_
_entity_poly.entity_id
_entity_poly.type
_entity_poly.pdbx_seq_one_letter_code
_entity_poly.pdbx_strand_id
1 'polypeptide(L)'
;MNTTNQSFRVRRSATAGVLAALVLAGCGTSQAAIVPPGNSASPKALSEICAASTQRNGVVHCTKVFAGNKPIRLPGDPSRIERYGAFNRGEATFHTRGGDLPLAVALARQLKADAENGRTAYANTVYLATISKGTVTKIKPVADIDENPVLQASFAGRALEGTIGVRTRQGDYASRATLPVRIELVKSAVRGELTGQITNATRAVRSANGSCFAPLDRTRANPLVGGFTAKIAVERASSMHVPFEDELVLKWSSNVSNMGQAYYPSIATLLGADPLGRTWEAPIHGTPSAGPHLSLRLVSGGGGTC
;
A
#
# COMPACT_ATOMS: atom_id res chain seq x y z
N MET A 1 -18.83 67.49 4.79
CA MET A 1 -17.49 67.81 5.32
C MET A 1 -16.51 67.03 4.43
N ASN A 2 -15.86 67.62 3.41
CA ASN A 2 -14.62 68.43 3.49
C ASN A 2 -13.66 67.84 4.55
N THR A 3 -12.42 67.40 4.28
CA THR A 3 -11.42 67.90 3.32
C THR A 3 -10.15 67.01 3.28
N THR A 4 -9.47 67.01 2.12
CA THR A 4 -8.01 66.95 1.84
C THR A 4 -7.10 65.74 2.19
N ASN A 5 -6.57 65.13 1.11
CA ASN A 5 -5.17 65.11 0.65
C ASN A 5 -4.02 65.17 1.68
N GLN A 6 -3.05 64.25 1.53
CA GLN A 6 -1.70 64.65 1.08
C GLN A 6 -0.90 63.48 0.46
N SER A 7 -0.33 63.79 -0.70
CA SER A 7 0.58 63.02 -1.52
C SER A 7 2.03 63.30 -1.12
N PHE A 8 2.90 62.28 -1.19
CA PHE A 8 4.35 62.47 -1.29
C PHE A 8 4.90 61.70 -2.48
N ARG A 9 5.21 62.45 -3.54
CA ARG A 9 6.21 62.13 -4.57
C ARG A 9 7.46 62.96 -4.26
N VAL A 10 8.54 62.69 -5.02
CA VAL A 10 9.82 63.43 -5.16
C VAL A 10 10.95 62.68 -4.42
N ARG A 11 12.11 62.29 -5.00
CA ARG A 11 12.87 62.71 -6.20
C ARG A 11 13.84 61.60 -6.65
N ARG A 12 14.10 61.51 -7.97
CA ARG A 12 15.34 60.95 -8.55
C ARG A 12 16.41 62.04 -8.64
N SER A 13 17.68 61.66 -8.47
CA SER A 13 18.94 62.27 -9.01
C SER A 13 20.05 61.26 -8.66
N ALA A 14 20.78 60.55 -9.53
CA ALA A 14 21.55 60.83 -10.75
C ALA A 14 22.92 61.48 -10.51
N THR A 15 24.00 60.66 -10.61
CA THR A 15 25.38 60.86 -11.14
C THR A 15 26.32 59.85 -10.43
N ALA A 16 27.32 59.15 -10.97
CA ALA A 16 28.10 59.05 -12.22
C ALA A 16 29.61 59.04 -11.83
N GLY A 17 30.40 58.14 -12.45
CA GLY A 17 31.87 58.09 -12.38
C GLY A 17 32.40 57.14 -11.29
N VAL A 18 33.32 56.19 -11.53
CA VAL A 18 34.46 56.19 -12.45
C VAL A 18 34.86 54.76 -12.84
N LEU A 19 35.21 54.58 -14.12
CA LEU A 19 35.95 53.44 -14.67
C LEU A 19 37.38 53.37 -14.09
N ALA A 20 37.85 52.17 -13.78
CA ALA A 20 39.23 51.78 -14.01
C ALA A 20 39.26 50.37 -14.59
N ALA A 21 39.97 50.24 -15.70
CA ALA A 21 39.95 49.12 -16.62
C ALA A 21 41.27 48.34 -16.60
N LEU A 22 41.17 47.02 -16.83
CA LEU A 22 42.14 46.08 -17.41
C LEU A 22 43.50 45.89 -16.68
N VAL A 23 44.10 44.68 -16.61
CA VAL A 23 44.58 43.85 -17.73
C VAL A 23 44.75 42.36 -17.31
N LEU A 24 44.18 41.49 -18.16
CA LEU A 24 44.60 40.15 -18.65
C LEU A 24 45.69 39.33 -17.94
N ALA A 25 45.38 38.06 -17.64
CA ALA A 25 45.83 36.87 -18.39
C ALA A 25 45.89 35.62 -17.47
N GLY A 26 45.21 34.55 -17.88
CA GLY A 26 45.31 33.26 -17.19
C GLY A 26 44.27 32.26 -17.68
N CYS A 27 44.52 31.67 -18.85
CA CYS A 27 43.88 30.41 -19.23
C CYS A 27 44.21 29.35 -18.16
N GLY A 28 43.21 28.94 -17.40
CA GLY A 28 43.34 27.93 -16.35
C GLY A 28 42.06 27.12 -16.28
N THR A 29 42.11 25.95 -16.90
CA THR A 29 41.15 24.84 -16.89
C THR A 29 40.21 24.78 -15.69
N SER A 30 38.93 24.59 -15.98
CA SER A 30 37.84 24.18 -15.09
C SER A 30 38.29 23.20 -14.00
N GLN A 31 38.40 23.65 -12.76
CA GLN A 31 38.34 22.76 -11.61
C GLN A 31 36.86 22.65 -11.20
N ALA A 32 36.17 21.74 -11.89
CA ALA A 32 35.00 21.11 -11.29
C ALA A 32 35.44 20.53 -9.95
N ALA A 33 34.77 20.92 -8.87
CA ALA A 33 34.96 20.30 -7.57
C ALA A 33 34.89 18.78 -7.75
N ILE A 34 36.01 18.10 -7.49
CA ILE A 34 36.11 16.66 -7.52
C ILE A 34 35.21 16.16 -6.40
N VAL A 35 33.98 15.78 -6.76
CA VAL A 35 33.11 14.96 -5.94
C VAL A 35 33.93 13.71 -5.61
N PRO A 36 34.19 13.38 -4.33
CA PRO A 36 34.84 12.13 -4.00
C PRO A 36 34.04 11.01 -4.66
N PRO A 37 34.69 10.01 -5.29
CA PRO A 37 33.97 8.88 -5.85
C PRO A 37 33.16 8.27 -4.70
N GLY A 38 31.84 8.51 -4.73
CA GLY A 38 30.93 7.85 -3.83
C GLY A 38 31.16 6.38 -4.07
N ASN A 39 31.59 5.66 -3.03
CA ASN A 39 31.61 4.21 -3.04
C ASN A 39 30.18 3.76 -3.31
N SER A 40 29.83 3.61 -4.58
CA SER A 40 28.66 2.88 -5.00
C SER A 40 28.97 1.42 -4.73
N ALA A 41 28.94 1.05 -3.45
CA ALA A 41 28.77 -0.33 -3.07
C ALA A 41 27.52 -0.76 -3.83
N SER A 42 27.71 -1.65 -4.82
CA SER A 42 26.59 -2.33 -5.46
C SER A 42 25.67 -2.79 -4.34
N PRO A 43 24.36 -2.52 -4.38
CA PRO A 43 23.45 -2.93 -3.32
C PRO A 43 23.76 -4.38 -2.98
N LYS A 44 24.07 -4.68 -1.71
CA LYS A 44 24.24 -6.07 -1.27
C LYS A 44 23.09 -6.87 -1.88
N ALA A 45 23.40 -8.01 -2.48
CA ALA A 45 22.46 -8.77 -3.28
C ALA A 45 21.10 -8.85 -2.56
N LEU A 46 20.05 -8.29 -3.18
CA LEU A 46 18.67 -8.31 -2.69
C LEU A 46 18.04 -9.72 -2.77
N SER A 47 18.88 -10.76 -2.86
CA SER A 47 18.51 -12.16 -2.96
C SER A 47 17.79 -12.66 -1.70
N GLU A 48 17.89 -11.96 -0.57
CA GLU A 48 17.13 -12.28 0.64
C GLU A 48 15.67 -11.80 0.60
N ILE A 49 15.31 -10.97 -0.38
CA ILE A 49 13.94 -10.48 -0.55
C ILE A 49 13.12 -11.44 -1.41
N CYS A 50 13.75 -12.06 -2.42
CA CYS A 50 13.03 -12.74 -3.50
C CYS A 50 13.66 -14.09 -3.85
N ALA A 51 12.81 -15.12 -3.95
CA ALA A 51 13.23 -16.46 -4.37
C ALA A 51 13.51 -16.54 -5.87
N ALA A 52 12.87 -15.67 -6.66
CA ALA A 52 13.21 -15.45 -8.06
C ALA A 52 12.99 -13.97 -8.40
N SER A 53 13.88 -13.42 -9.22
CA SER A 53 13.84 -12.03 -9.64
C SER A 53 14.44 -11.83 -11.03
N THR A 54 14.04 -10.75 -11.67
CA THR A 54 14.71 -10.18 -12.83
C THR A 54 15.28 -8.81 -12.47
N GLN A 55 16.12 -8.23 -13.34
CA GLN A 55 16.53 -6.82 -13.22
C GLN A 55 15.94 -6.03 -14.38
N ARG A 56 15.41 -4.84 -14.09
CA ARG A 56 14.98 -3.86 -15.09
C ARG A 56 15.35 -2.48 -14.56
N ASN A 57 16.05 -1.70 -15.37
CA ASN A 57 16.48 -0.33 -15.03
C ASN A 57 17.23 -0.22 -13.69
N GLY A 58 17.99 -1.25 -13.31
CA GLY A 58 18.72 -1.27 -12.04
C GLY A 58 17.86 -1.52 -10.79
N VAL A 59 16.58 -1.83 -10.96
CA VAL A 59 15.65 -2.26 -9.90
C VAL A 59 15.45 -3.77 -10.01
N VAL A 60 15.42 -4.45 -8.86
CA VAL A 60 15.12 -5.87 -8.78
C VAL A 60 13.60 -6.08 -8.87
N HIS A 61 13.14 -6.81 -9.87
CA HIS A 61 11.73 -7.16 -10.02
C HIS A 61 11.49 -8.59 -9.57
N CYS A 62 10.79 -8.73 -8.46
CA CYS A 62 10.56 -9.98 -7.78
C CYS A 62 9.30 -10.65 -8.30
N THR A 63 9.51 -11.69 -9.10
CA THR A 63 8.45 -12.52 -9.67
C THR A 63 8.02 -13.63 -8.72
N LYS A 64 8.84 -13.93 -7.70
CA LYS A 64 8.53 -14.92 -6.67
C LYS A 64 9.15 -14.55 -5.31
N VAL A 65 8.32 -14.50 -4.29
CA VAL A 65 8.73 -14.39 -2.88
C VAL A 65 9.06 -15.77 -2.30
N PHE A 66 9.79 -15.82 -1.19
CA PHE A 66 10.08 -17.08 -0.51
C PHE A 66 8.79 -17.79 -0.07
N ALA A 67 8.74 -19.10 -0.28
CA ALA A 67 7.57 -19.91 0.06
C ALA A 67 7.47 -20.18 1.58
N GLY A 68 6.23 -20.35 2.05
CA GLY A 68 5.93 -20.82 3.40
C GLY A 68 6.05 -19.75 4.49
N ASN A 69 6.46 -20.17 5.69
CA ASN A 69 6.57 -19.30 6.88
C ASN A 69 7.87 -18.48 6.94
N LYS A 70 8.68 -18.44 5.87
CA LYS A 70 9.89 -17.62 5.87
C LYS A 70 9.49 -16.17 5.57
N PRO A 71 9.55 -15.26 6.55
CA PRO A 71 9.22 -13.86 6.30
C PRO A 71 10.19 -13.29 5.28
N ILE A 72 9.71 -12.35 4.45
CA ILE A 72 10.60 -11.51 3.65
C ILE A 72 11.54 -10.81 4.65
N ARG A 73 12.83 -10.79 4.35
CA ARG A 73 13.82 -10.10 5.19
C ARG A 73 14.50 -9.02 4.40
N LEU A 74 14.60 -7.85 5.00
CA LEU A 74 15.45 -6.79 4.49
C LEU A 74 16.91 -7.17 4.74
N PRO A 75 17.81 -6.96 3.76
CA PRO A 75 19.23 -7.16 3.97
C PRO A 75 19.77 -6.18 5.01
N GLY A 76 20.99 -6.44 5.50
CA GLY A 76 21.65 -5.52 6.44
C GLY A 76 21.88 -4.12 5.85
N ASP A 77 21.81 -3.12 6.72
CA ASP A 77 21.99 -1.70 6.38
C ASP A 77 23.30 -1.46 5.59
N PRO A 78 23.25 -0.76 4.44
CA PRO A 78 24.45 -0.45 3.66
C PRO A 78 25.44 0.45 4.40
N SER A 79 24.92 1.38 5.22
CA SER A 79 25.72 2.33 5.98
C SER A 79 24.96 2.82 7.21
N ARG A 80 25.60 3.64 8.06
CA ARG A 80 24.93 4.20 9.26
C ARG A 80 23.80 5.18 8.93
N ILE A 81 23.77 5.71 7.72
CA ILE A 81 22.81 6.71 7.26
C ILE A 81 21.90 6.17 6.16
N GLU A 82 21.99 4.88 5.83
CA GLU A 82 21.17 4.27 4.78
C GLU A 82 20.55 2.98 5.28
N ARG A 83 19.25 2.81 5.05
CA ARG A 83 18.51 1.61 5.44
C ARG A 83 17.55 1.19 4.36
N TYR A 84 17.38 -0.12 4.21
CA TYR A 84 16.28 -0.67 3.43
C TYR A 84 14.99 -0.62 4.22
N GLY A 85 13.86 -0.47 3.53
CA GLY A 85 12.55 -0.45 4.17
C GLY A 85 11.38 -0.28 3.21
N ALA A 86 10.19 -0.15 3.78
CA ALA A 86 8.94 0.10 3.07
C ALA A 86 8.04 1.06 3.86
N PHE A 87 7.06 1.65 3.19
CA PHE A 87 6.11 2.56 3.84
C PHE A 87 5.06 1.78 4.63
N ASN A 88 4.82 2.23 5.86
CA ASN A 88 3.67 1.79 6.62
C ASN A 88 2.38 2.38 6.02
N ARG A 89 1.28 1.68 6.25
CA ARG A 89 -0.04 2.06 5.75
C ARG A 89 -0.61 3.22 6.56
N GLY A 90 -1.19 4.21 5.90
CA GLY A 90 -1.89 5.34 6.55
C GLY A 90 -1.01 6.24 7.43
N GLU A 91 0.30 5.97 7.51
CA GLU A 91 1.22 6.69 8.37
C GLU A 91 2.40 7.25 7.58
N ALA A 92 2.89 8.42 7.97
CA ALA A 92 4.13 8.99 7.47
C ALA A 92 5.36 8.34 8.15
N THR A 93 5.38 7.02 8.22
CA THR A 93 6.44 6.22 8.84
C THR A 93 7.03 5.22 7.84
N PHE A 94 8.32 4.99 7.95
CA PHE A 94 9.10 4.10 7.10
C PHE A 94 9.64 2.95 7.94
N HIS A 95 9.16 1.74 7.65
CA HIS A 95 9.54 0.55 8.38
C HIS A 95 10.90 0.03 7.90
N THR A 96 11.83 -0.12 8.83
CA THR A 96 13.16 -0.72 8.59
C THR A 96 13.40 -1.89 9.53
N ARG A 97 14.47 -2.67 9.28
CA ARG A 97 14.91 -3.70 10.23
C ARG A 97 15.19 -3.15 11.64
N GLY A 98 15.59 -1.88 11.74
CA GLY A 98 15.85 -1.19 13.01
C GLY A 98 14.62 -0.57 13.67
N GLY A 99 13.42 -0.84 13.16
CA GLY A 99 12.16 -0.20 13.56
C GLY A 99 11.72 0.90 12.62
N ASP A 100 10.61 1.55 12.99
CA ASP A 100 10.00 2.61 12.20
C ASP A 100 10.75 3.92 12.35
N LEU A 101 10.87 4.65 11.25
CA LEU A 101 11.47 5.97 11.21
C LEU A 101 10.47 7.00 10.66
N PRO A 102 10.41 8.21 11.23
CA PRO A 102 9.57 9.27 10.69
C PRO A 102 10.09 9.75 9.32
N LEU A 103 9.17 10.22 8.48
CA LEU A 103 9.50 10.91 7.24
C LEU A 103 9.73 12.41 7.47
N ALA A 104 10.72 12.98 6.78
CA ALA A 104 10.87 14.42 6.72
C ALA A 104 9.64 15.04 6.04
N VAL A 105 9.17 16.20 6.53
CA VAL A 105 7.96 16.87 6.02
C VAL A 105 8.01 17.09 4.51
N ALA A 106 9.17 17.49 3.97
CA ALA A 106 9.36 17.70 2.54
C ALA A 106 9.18 16.39 1.73
N LEU A 107 9.76 15.29 2.23
CA LEU A 107 9.62 13.99 1.61
C LEU A 107 8.17 13.49 1.67
N ALA A 108 7.51 13.59 2.82
CA ALA A 108 6.11 13.21 2.97
C ALA A 108 5.18 13.98 2.00
N ARG A 109 5.40 15.28 1.83
CA ARG A 109 4.67 16.11 0.85
C ARG A 109 4.94 15.69 -0.59
N GLN A 110 6.20 15.46 -0.94
CA GLN A 110 6.56 14.99 -2.28
C GLN A 110 5.89 13.65 -2.58
N LEU A 111 5.95 12.72 -1.64
CA LEU A 111 5.38 11.38 -1.78
C LEU A 111 3.86 11.40 -1.92
N LYS A 112 3.18 12.28 -1.19
CA LYS A 112 1.75 12.55 -1.38
C LYS A 112 1.46 13.05 -2.79
N ALA A 113 2.21 14.05 -3.28
CA ALA A 113 2.03 14.58 -4.62
C ALA A 113 2.31 13.52 -5.71
N ASP A 114 3.31 12.65 -5.52
CA ASP A 114 3.61 11.57 -6.46
C ASP A 114 2.46 10.54 -6.51
N ALA A 115 1.86 10.20 -5.36
CA ALA A 115 0.71 9.31 -5.28
C ALA A 115 -0.53 9.91 -5.98
N GLU A 116 -0.81 11.20 -5.76
CA GLU A 116 -1.91 11.93 -6.42
C GLU A 116 -1.74 11.99 -7.95
N ASN A 117 -0.51 11.93 -8.45
CA ASN A 117 -0.19 11.89 -9.89
C ASN A 117 -0.14 10.46 -10.47
N GLY A 118 -0.63 9.45 -9.75
CA GLY A 118 -0.72 8.08 -10.26
C GLY A 118 0.59 7.28 -10.22
N ARG A 119 1.62 7.72 -9.47
CA ARG A 119 2.82 6.91 -9.24
C ARG A 119 2.59 5.97 -8.05
N THR A 120 1.84 4.90 -8.28
CA THR A 120 1.15 4.11 -7.24
C THR A 120 1.87 2.85 -6.75
N ALA A 121 3.15 2.61 -7.04
CA ALA A 121 3.78 1.32 -6.70
C ALA A 121 4.21 1.15 -5.24
N TYR A 122 4.00 2.13 -4.35
CA TYR A 122 4.59 2.14 -3.01
C TYR A 122 4.28 0.90 -2.15
N ALA A 123 3.09 0.30 -2.29
CA ALA A 123 2.71 -0.85 -1.47
C ALA A 123 3.52 -2.11 -1.80
N ASN A 124 4.11 -2.17 -2.99
CA ASN A 124 4.84 -3.33 -3.49
C ASN A 124 6.36 -3.06 -3.65
N THR A 125 6.83 -1.89 -3.25
CA THR A 125 8.22 -1.46 -3.45
C THR A 125 9.01 -1.48 -2.15
N VAL A 126 10.25 -1.99 -2.23
CA VAL A 126 11.30 -1.81 -1.23
C VAL A 126 12.15 -0.62 -1.63
N TYR A 127 12.42 0.25 -0.67
CA TYR A 127 13.23 1.46 -0.87
C TYR A 127 14.53 1.39 -0.09
N LEU A 128 15.55 2.03 -0.63
CA LEU A 128 16.73 2.48 0.12
C LEU A 128 16.46 3.91 0.60
N ALA A 129 16.42 4.10 1.91
CA ALA A 129 16.22 5.38 2.56
C ALA A 129 17.55 6.02 2.97
N THR A 130 17.69 7.33 2.78
CA THR A 130 18.75 8.14 3.39
C THR A 130 18.22 8.79 4.67
N ILE A 131 18.92 8.59 5.77
CA ILE A 131 18.55 9.02 7.12
C ILE A 131 19.46 10.15 7.57
N SER A 132 18.86 11.22 8.07
CA SER A 132 19.56 12.31 8.73
C SER A 132 18.86 12.61 10.05
N LYS A 133 19.63 12.65 11.15
CA LYS A 133 19.12 12.93 12.50
C LYS A 133 17.89 12.09 12.87
N GLY A 134 17.91 10.80 12.54
CA GLY A 134 16.82 9.87 12.84
C GLY A 134 15.57 9.99 11.96
N THR A 135 15.61 10.80 10.90
CA THR A 135 14.48 11.01 9.98
C THR A 135 14.85 10.58 8.57
N VAL A 136 13.91 9.98 7.83
CA VAL A 136 14.09 9.65 6.42
C VAL A 136 13.93 10.91 5.57
N THR A 137 14.98 11.26 4.82
CA THR A 137 15.04 12.50 4.03
C THR A 137 14.98 12.26 2.53
N LYS A 138 15.39 11.07 2.07
CA LYS A 138 15.33 10.64 0.67
C LYS A 138 15.02 9.17 0.62
N ILE A 139 14.44 8.74 -0.50
CA ILE A 139 14.22 7.33 -0.82
C ILE A 139 14.63 7.05 -2.25
N LYS A 140 14.97 5.80 -2.53
CA LYS A 140 15.21 5.28 -3.87
C LYS A 140 14.60 3.89 -3.98
N PRO A 141 13.73 3.60 -4.97
CA PRO A 141 13.27 2.24 -5.24
C PRO A 141 14.46 1.33 -5.52
N VAL A 142 14.48 0.14 -4.91
CA VAL A 142 15.54 -0.86 -5.14
C VAL A 142 15.00 -2.23 -5.50
N ALA A 143 13.77 -2.55 -5.07
CA ALA A 143 13.07 -3.73 -5.53
C ALA A 143 11.57 -3.48 -5.64
N ASP A 144 10.94 -4.04 -6.66
CA ASP A 144 9.49 -4.10 -6.81
C ASP A 144 9.06 -5.56 -6.74
N ILE A 145 7.97 -5.84 -6.05
CA ILE A 145 7.39 -7.18 -5.97
C ILE A 145 6.10 -7.22 -6.79
N ASP A 146 5.96 -8.21 -7.66
CA ASP A 146 4.72 -8.37 -8.41
C ASP A 146 3.53 -8.58 -7.46
N GLU A 147 2.36 -8.05 -7.83
CA GLU A 147 1.14 -8.12 -7.01
C GLU A 147 0.73 -9.56 -6.68
N ASN A 148 0.89 -10.48 -7.65
CA ASN A 148 0.57 -11.89 -7.46
C ASN A 148 1.33 -12.51 -6.26
N PRO A 149 2.67 -12.44 -6.20
CA PRO A 149 3.44 -12.84 -5.03
C PRO A 149 3.01 -12.18 -3.71
N VAL A 150 2.66 -10.88 -3.69
CA VAL A 150 2.22 -10.18 -2.48
C VAL A 150 0.90 -10.76 -1.96
N LEU A 151 -0.09 -10.93 -2.85
CA LEU A 151 -1.36 -11.56 -2.52
C LEU A 151 -1.16 -13.01 -2.08
N GLN A 152 -0.36 -13.79 -2.80
CA GLN A 152 -0.07 -15.17 -2.44
C GLN A 152 0.60 -15.27 -1.06
N ALA A 153 1.62 -14.48 -0.76
CA ALA A 153 2.27 -14.50 0.56
C ALA A 153 1.32 -14.12 1.69
N SER A 154 0.41 -13.19 1.43
CA SER A 154 -0.54 -12.70 2.43
C SER A 154 -1.67 -13.70 2.70
N PHE A 155 -2.19 -14.36 1.66
CA PHE A 155 -3.44 -15.12 1.72
C PHE A 155 -3.30 -16.63 1.51
N ALA A 156 -2.20 -17.14 0.95
CA ALA A 156 -2.11 -18.56 0.59
C ALA A 156 -2.25 -19.47 1.82
N GLY A 157 -3.16 -20.45 1.71
CA GLY A 157 -3.45 -21.40 2.79
C GLY A 157 -4.22 -20.81 3.96
N ARG A 158 -4.76 -19.59 3.81
CA ARG A 158 -5.57 -18.90 4.81
C ARG A 158 -6.99 -18.69 4.31
N ALA A 159 -7.89 -18.38 5.23
CA ALA A 159 -9.28 -18.02 4.94
C ALA A 159 -9.59 -16.65 5.53
N LEU A 160 -10.67 -16.03 5.05
CA LEU A 160 -11.26 -14.85 5.68
C LEU A 160 -12.51 -15.29 6.44
N GLU A 161 -12.65 -14.88 7.69
CA GLU A 161 -13.84 -15.13 8.50
C GLU A 161 -14.37 -13.84 9.11
N GLY A 162 -15.68 -13.77 9.31
CA GLY A 162 -16.29 -12.68 10.05
C GLY A 162 -17.79 -12.65 9.82
N THR A 163 -18.32 -11.50 9.43
CA THR A 163 -19.77 -11.31 9.26
C THR A 163 -20.13 -10.68 7.92
N ILE A 164 -21.31 -11.05 7.41
CA ILE A 164 -21.95 -10.50 6.22
C ILE A 164 -23.31 -9.86 6.55
N GLY A 165 -23.61 -8.73 5.90
CA GLY A 165 -24.88 -8.01 5.98
C GLY A 165 -26.04 -8.81 5.39
N VAL A 166 -27.17 -8.84 6.09
CA VAL A 166 -28.36 -9.59 5.68
C VAL A 166 -29.19 -8.84 4.65
N ARG A 167 -29.89 -9.59 3.78
CA ARG A 167 -30.88 -9.00 2.89
C ARG A 167 -32.17 -8.70 3.66
N THR A 168 -32.63 -7.46 3.58
CA THR A 168 -33.86 -6.96 4.21
C THR A 168 -35.10 -7.38 3.42
N ARG A 169 -36.30 -7.21 4.01
CA ARG A 169 -37.56 -7.51 3.33
C ARG A 169 -37.82 -6.59 2.13
N GLN A 170 -37.26 -5.39 2.18
CA GLN A 170 -37.33 -4.35 1.14
C GLN A 170 -36.41 -4.67 -0.04
N GLY A 171 -35.48 -5.62 0.13
CA GLY A 171 -34.54 -6.05 -0.89
C GLY A 171 -33.16 -5.40 -0.81
N ASP A 172 -33.00 -4.42 0.07
CA ASP A 172 -31.73 -3.80 0.44
C ASP A 172 -30.92 -4.69 1.38
N TYR A 173 -29.74 -4.23 1.79
CA TYR A 173 -28.90 -4.89 2.78
C TYR A 173 -28.82 -4.09 4.06
N ALA A 174 -28.83 -4.80 5.20
CA ALA A 174 -28.63 -4.17 6.49
C ALA A 174 -27.21 -3.57 6.58
N SER A 175 -27.10 -2.37 7.13
CA SER A 175 -25.81 -1.68 7.35
C SER A 175 -24.89 -2.46 8.30
N ARG A 176 -25.48 -3.19 9.27
CA ARG A 176 -24.74 -4.05 10.19
C ARG A 176 -24.63 -5.46 9.64
N ALA A 177 -23.40 -5.95 9.54
CA ALA A 177 -23.10 -7.34 9.24
C ALA A 177 -23.34 -8.24 10.46
N THR A 178 -24.12 -9.32 10.31
CA THR A 178 -24.54 -10.16 11.45
C THR A 178 -24.46 -11.66 11.18
N LEU A 179 -24.56 -12.11 9.92
CA LEU A 179 -24.46 -13.55 9.64
C LEU A 179 -22.99 -13.95 9.56
N PRO A 180 -22.56 -15.05 10.21
CA PRO A 180 -21.20 -15.50 10.10
C PRO A 180 -20.89 -15.98 8.68
N VAL A 181 -19.71 -15.62 8.17
CA VAL A 181 -19.25 -15.97 6.83
C VAL A 181 -17.81 -16.45 6.87
N ARG A 182 -17.50 -17.46 6.05
CA ARG A 182 -16.14 -17.92 5.77
C ARG A 182 -15.89 -17.90 4.27
N ILE A 183 -14.78 -17.29 3.87
CA ILE A 183 -14.31 -17.20 2.50
C ILE A 183 -12.97 -17.93 2.41
N GLU A 184 -12.89 -18.94 1.56
CA GLU A 184 -11.62 -19.59 1.24
C GLU A 184 -11.09 -19.03 -0.07
N LEU A 185 -9.84 -18.56 -0.03
CA LEU A 185 -9.16 -18.01 -1.19
C LEU A 185 -8.34 -19.12 -1.85
N VAL A 186 -8.22 -19.07 -3.18
CA VAL A 186 -7.33 -19.99 -3.90
C VAL A 186 -5.88 -19.73 -3.51
N LYS A 187 -4.98 -20.69 -3.78
CA LYS A 187 -3.57 -20.56 -3.40
C LYS A 187 -2.75 -19.67 -4.34
N SER A 188 -3.27 -19.38 -5.53
CA SER A 188 -2.52 -18.73 -6.61
C SER A 188 -3.28 -17.56 -7.18
N ALA A 189 -2.72 -16.35 -7.03
CA ALA A 189 -3.19 -15.16 -7.73
C ALA A 189 -2.84 -15.20 -9.22
N VAL A 190 -3.68 -14.59 -10.06
CA VAL A 190 -3.49 -14.42 -11.50
C VAL A 190 -3.84 -12.98 -11.85
N ARG A 191 -2.95 -12.27 -12.57
CA ARG A 191 -3.14 -10.87 -13.01
C ARG A 191 -3.57 -9.91 -11.89
N GLY A 192 -2.95 -10.01 -10.70
CA GLY A 192 -3.25 -9.14 -9.56
C GLY A 192 -4.53 -9.49 -8.80
N GLU A 193 -5.15 -10.63 -9.12
CA GLU A 193 -6.43 -11.05 -8.54
C GLU A 193 -6.29 -12.43 -7.86
N LEU A 194 -6.89 -12.58 -6.69
CA LEU A 194 -7.01 -13.85 -5.97
C LEU A 194 -8.48 -14.22 -5.82
N THR A 195 -8.91 -15.28 -6.50
CA THR A 195 -10.30 -15.74 -6.44
C THR A 195 -10.60 -16.45 -5.12
N GLY A 196 -11.87 -16.51 -4.75
CA GLY A 196 -12.33 -17.15 -3.53
C GLY A 196 -13.76 -17.63 -3.61
N GLN A 197 -14.13 -18.38 -2.57
CA GLN A 197 -15.43 -19.00 -2.44
C GLN A 197 -15.95 -18.85 -1.01
N ILE A 198 -17.17 -18.36 -0.86
CA ILE A 198 -17.91 -18.41 0.40
C ILE A 198 -18.29 -19.88 0.65
N THR A 199 -17.67 -20.48 1.66
CA THR A 199 -17.75 -21.94 1.88
C THR A 199 -18.97 -22.37 2.67
N ASN A 200 -19.55 -21.46 3.45
CA ASN A 200 -20.84 -21.66 4.11
C ASN A 200 -22.03 -21.12 3.30
N ALA A 201 -21.90 -20.97 1.99
CA ALA A 201 -23.00 -20.51 1.14
C ALA A 201 -24.21 -21.47 1.18
N THR A 202 -23.97 -22.78 1.04
CA THR A 202 -25.02 -23.81 0.91
C THR A 202 -24.95 -24.93 1.95
N ARG A 203 -23.92 -24.93 2.79
CA ARG A 203 -23.68 -25.95 3.81
C ARG A 203 -23.10 -25.36 5.08
N ALA A 204 -23.23 -26.09 6.18
CA ALA A 204 -22.58 -25.69 7.42
C ALA A 204 -21.07 -25.91 7.30
N VAL A 205 -20.28 -24.98 7.80
CA VAL A 205 -18.81 -25.07 7.78
C VAL A 205 -18.24 -24.80 9.16
N ARG A 206 -17.15 -25.49 9.49
CA ARG A 206 -16.41 -25.22 10.72
C ARG A 206 -15.56 -23.96 10.56
N SER A 207 -15.65 -23.06 11.51
CA SER A 207 -14.80 -21.87 11.59
C SER A 207 -13.43 -22.19 12.21
N ALA A 208 -12.49 -21.25 12.14
CA ALA A 208 -11.16 -21.39 12.69
C ALA A 208 -11.13 -21.58 14.21
N ASN A 209 -12.14 -21.09 14.94
CA ASN A 209 -12.28 -21.29 16.39
C ASN A 209 -13.05 -22.56 16.77
N GLY A 210 -13.45 -23.38 15.78
CA GLY A 210 -14.19 -24.63 15.98
C GLY A 210 -15.72 -24.51 15.97
N SER A 211 -16.28 -23.30 16.01
CA SER A 211 -17.73 -23.07 15.92
C SER A 211 -18.27 -23.40 14.54
N CYS A 212 -19.53 -23.81 14.44
CA CYS A 212 -20.18 -24.09 13.16
C CYS A 212 -20.92 -22.87 12.62
N PHE A 213 -20.56 -22.44 11.42
CA PHE A 213 -21.31 -21.43 10.67
C PHE A 213 -22.41 -22.13 9.88
N ALA A 214 -23.64 -21.64 10.03
CA ALA A 214 -24.79 -22.16 9.30
C ALA A 214 -24.71 -21.84 7.79
N PRO A 215 -25.41 -22.63 6.94
CA PRO A 215 -25.63 -22.28 5.53
C PRO A 215 -26.32 -20.93 5.40
N LEU A 216 -25.81 -20.05 4.51
CA LEU A 216 -26.40 -18.74 4.25
C LEU A 216 -27.71 -18.82 3.46
N ASP A 217 -27.78 -19.72 2.48
CA ASP A 217 -28.92 -19.92 1.59
C ASP A 217 -30.21 -20.39 2.30
N ARG A 218 -30.08 -21.06 3.45
CA ARG A 218 -31.21 -21.53 4.27
C ARG A 218 -31.79 -20.43 5.16
N THR A 219 -31.18 -19.26 5.21
CA THR A 219 -31.70 -18.13 5.97
C THR A 219 -32.71 -17.34 5.12
N ARG A 220 -33.85 -16.95 5.71
CA ARG A 220 -34.81 -16.05 5.04
C ARG A 220 -34.21 -14.69 4.66
N ALA A 221 -33.07 -14.35 5.25
CA ALA A 221 -32.32 -13.12 5.03
C ALA A 221 -31.04 -13.35 4.19
N ASN A 222 -31.07 -14.38 3.32
CA ASN A 222 -29.95 -14.82 2.49
C ASN A 222 -29.27 -13.62 1.80
N PRO A 223 -27.97 -13.37 2.07
CA PRO A 223 -27.24 -12.27 1.48
C PRO A 223 -26.73 -12.56 0.05
N LEU A 224 -26.82 -13.80 -0.42
CA LEU A 224 -26.28 -14.24 -1.71
C LEU A 224 -27.40 -14.29 -2.76
N VAL A 225 -27.80 -13.11 -3.26
CA VAL A 225 -28.89 -12.96 -4.22
C VAL A 225 -28.46 -12.07 -5.39
N GLY A 226 -28.88 -12.42 -6.61
CA GLY A 226 -28.55 -11.64 -7.81
C GLY A 226 -27.05 -11.64 -8.10
N GLY A 227 -26.46 -10.45 -8.22
CA GLY A 227 -25.02 -10.27 -8.47
C GLY A 227 -24.11 -10.64 -7.29
N PHE A 228 -24.67 -10.84 -6.09
CA PHE A 228 -23.92 -11.25 -4.91
C PHE A 228 -23.92 -12.77 -4.81
N THR A 229 -22.87 -13.39 -5.34
CA THR A 229 -22.77 -14.86 -5.40
C THR A 229 -21.74 -15.39 -4.41
N ALA A 230 -21.70 -16.70 -4.22
CA ALA A 230 -20.69 -17.30 -3.37
C ALA A 230 -19.26 -17.22 -3.96
N LYS A 231 -19.11 -16.90 -5.25
CA LYS A 231 -17.81 -16.69 -5.89
C LYS A 231 -17.41 -15.22 -5.76
N ILE A 232 -16.18 -15.01 -5.31
CA ILE A 232 -15.62 -13.68 -5.11
C ILE A 232 -14.19 -13.63 -5.65
N ALA A 233 -13.66 -12.43 -5.77
CA ALA A 233 -12.24 -12.21 -5.98
C ALA A 233 -11.75 -11.07 -5.09
N VAL A 234 -10.46 -11.06 -4.76
CA VAL A 234 -9.82 -9.93 -4.11
C VAL A 234 -8.67 -9.40 -4.96
N GLU A 235 -8.59 -8.09 -5.10
CA GLU A 235 -7.53 -7.40 -5.84
C GLU A 235 -7.12 -6.12 -5.13
N ARG A 236 -5.99 -5.56 -5.55
CA ARG A 236 -5.54 -4.25 -5.10
C ARG A 236 -6.25 -3.15 -5.88
N ALA A 237 -6.68 -2.10 -5.18
CA ALA A 237 -6.94 -0.79 -5.77
C ALA A 237 -6.04 0.26 -5.11
N SER A 238 -5.48 1.16 -5.90
CA SER A 238 -4.82 2.34 -5.34
C SER A 238 -5.88 3.25 -4.73
N SER A 239 -5.64 3.76 -3.52
CA SER A 239 -6.59 4.71 -2.92
C SER A 239 -6.62 6.01 -3.70
N MET A 240 -7.81 6.53 -3.93
CA MET A 240 -8.04 7.87 -4.48
C MET A 240 -8.15 8.96 -3.42
N HIS A 241 -8.15 8.58 -2.14
CA HIS A 241 -8.43 9.49 -1.03
C HIS A 241 -7.20 9.78 -0.18
N VAL A 242 -6.38 8.76 0.11
CA VAL A 242 -5.23 8.89 1.01
C VAL A 242 -4.01 8.17 0.43
N PRO A 243 -2.86 8.85 0.28
CA PRO A 243 -1.60 8.20 -0.06
C PRO A 243 -1.24 7.13 0.99
N PHE A 244 -0.59 6.04 0.57
CA PHE A 244 -0.18 4.94 1.46
C PHE A 244 -1.33 4.09 2.01
N GLU A 245 -2.55 4.25 1.48
CA GLU A 245 -3.75 3.54 1.94
C GLU A 245 -4.37 2.68 0.85
N ASP A 246 -3.55 1.96 0.09
CA ASP A 246 -4.09 1.02 -0.91
C ASP A 246 -5.17 0.10 -0.31
N GLU A 247 -6.17 -0.14 -1.13
CA GLU A 247 -7.43 -0.74 -0.73
C GLU A 247 -7.46 -2.17 -1.27
N LEU A 248 -7.89 -3.12 -0.44
CA LEU A 248 -8.23 -4.44 -0.92
C LEU A 248 -9.69 -4.39 -1.35
N VAL A 249 -9.95 -4.69 -2.62
CA VAL A 249 -11.28 -4.71 -3.21
C VAL A 249 -11.78 -6.14 -3.24
N LEU A 250 -12.97 -6.39 -2.71
CA LEU A 250 -13.70 -7.63 -2.91
C LEU A 250 -14.61 -7.48 -4.13
N LYS A 251 -14.42 -8.28 -5.17
CA LYS A 251 -15.30 -8.32 -6.34
C LYS A 251 -16.28 -9.48 -6.22
N TRP A 252 -17.55 -9.19 -6.42
CA TRP A 252 -18.59 -10.19 -6.63
C TRP A 252 -18.77 -10.50 -8.12
N SER A 253 -18.61 -9.47 -8.96
CA SER A 253 -18.65 -9.53 -10.42
C SER A 253 -17.87 -8.35 -11.01
N SER A 254 -17.85 -8.19 -12.33
CA SER A 254 -17.10 -7.11 -13.00
C SER A 254 -17.55 -5.71 -12.59
N ASN A 255 -18.82 -5.55 -12.20
CA ASN A 255 -19.41 -4.25 -11.89
C ASN A 255 -19.75 -4.08 -10.41
N VAL A 256 -19.60 -5.12 -9.59
CA VAL A 256 -20.08 -5.12 -8.20
C VAL A 256 -18.93 -5.50 -7.25
N SER A 257 -18.59 -4.57 -6.35
CA SER A 257 -17.50 -4.75 -5.39
C SER A 257 -17.80 -4.15 -4.01
N ASN A 258 -17.07 -4.64 -3.01
CA ASN A 258 -16.85 -3.96 -1.73
C ASN A 258 -15.41 -3.45 -1.72
N MET A 259 -15.16 -2.32 -1.06
CA MET A 259 -13.83 -1.75 -0.92
C MET A 259 -13.64 -1.41 0.54
N GLY A 260 -12.68 -2.07 1.17
CA GLY A 260 -12.31 -1.72 2.54
C GLY A 260 -11.30 -0.58 2.55
N GLN A 261 -11.53 0.39 3.42
CA GLN A 261 -10.58 1.48 3.63
C GLN A 261 -9.23 0.89 4.05
N ALA A 262 -8.18 1.26 3.31
CA ALA A 262 -6.79 1.04 3.70
C ALA A 262 -6.48 -0.39 4.19
N TYR A 263 -6.72 -1.44 3.40
CA TYR A 263 -6.44 -2.82 3.85
C TYR A 263 -5.48 -3.61 2.95
N TYR A 264 -5.01 -3.06 1.83
CA TYR A 264 -4.13 -3.85 0.96
C TYR A 264 -2.83 -4.27 1.69
N PRO A 265 -2.46 -5.56 1.71
CA PRO A 265 -1.22 -6.02 2.31
C PRO A 265 -0.01 -5.43 1.57
N SER A 266 0.79 -4.61 2.24
CA SER A 266 1.98 -3.99 1.64
C SER A 266 3.26 -4.77 1.95
N ILE A 267 4.40 -4.35 1.39
CA ILE A 267 5.71 -4.86 1.81
C ILE A 267 5.92 -4.71 3.32
N ALA A 268 5.46 -3.62 3.93
CA ALA A 268 5.54 -3.45 5.38
C ALA A 268 4.73 -4.53 6.13
N THR A 269 3.57 -4.94 5.60
CA THR A 269 2.81 -6.08 6.11
C THR A 269 3.61 -7.39 6.03
N LEU A 270 4.30 -7.64 4.91
CA LEU A 270 5.12 -8.85 4.73
C LEU A 270 6.37 -8.87 5.63
N LEU A 271 6.84 -7.71 6.07
CA LEU A 271 7.91 -7.54 7.06
C LEU A 271 7.41 -7.67 8.51
N GLY A 272 6.09 -7.80 8.71
CA GLY A 272 5.48 -7.92 10.04
C GLY A 272 5.28 -6.59 10.77
N ALA A 273 5.39 -5.46 10.08
CA ALA A 273 5.25 -4.11 10.63
C ALA A 273 3.78 -3.70 10.85
N ASP A 274 2.88 -4.17 9.97
CA ASP A 274 1.47 -3.77 9.98
C ASP A 274 0.62 -4.80 10.76
N PRO A 275 0.20 -4.50 12.00
CA PRO A 275 -0.66 -5.38 12.80
C PRO A 275 -2.09 -5.47 12.22
N LEU A 276 -2.53 -4.47 11.47
CA LEU A 276 -3.83 -4.43 10.83
C LEU A 276 -3.87 -5.18 9.51
N GLY A 277 -2.73 -5.62 8.95
CA GLY A 277 -2.67 -6.46 7.75
C GLY A 277 -3.30 -7.86 7.90
N ARG A 278 -3.94 -8.15 9.04
CA ARG A 278 -4.70 -9.38 9.32
C ARG A 278 -6.20 -9.17 9.56
N THR A 279 -6.68 -7.92 9.66
CA THR A 279 -8.08 -7.61 9.95
C THR A 279 -8.63 -6.64 8.91
N TRP A 280 -9.69 -7.05 8.19
CA TRP A 280 -10.27 -6.33 7.06
C TRP A 280 -11.71 -5.94 7.31
N GLU A 281 -11.99 -4.65 7.45
CA GLU A 281 -13.36 -4.16 7.35
C GLU A 281 -13.61 -3.68 5.92
N ALA A 282 -14.64 -4.24 5.27
CA ALA A 282 -14.95 -4.04 3.86
C ALA A 282 -16.39 -3.53 3.70
N PRO A 283 -16.65 -2.25 4.02
CA PRO A 283 -17.89 -1.60 3.59
C PRO A 283 -18.07 -1.72 2.08
N ILE A 284 -19.32 -1.67 1.62
CA ILE A 284 -19.59 -1.72 0.20
C ILE A 284 -19.16 -0.41 -0.48
N HIS A 285 -18.57 -0.53 -1.67
CA HIS A 285 -18.13 0.60 -2.48
C HIS A 285 -18.22 0.22 -3.96
N GLY A 286 -19.09 0.90 -4.70
CA GLY A 286 -19.38 0.62 -6.10
C GLY A 286 -20.86 0.79 -6.45
N THR A 287 -21.25 0.43 -7.68
CA THR A 287 -22.64 0.42 -8.15
C THR A 287 -23.08 -1.03 -8.46
N PRO A 288 -24.20 -1.56 -7.93
CA PRO A 288 -25.20 -0.85 -7.15
C PRO A 288 -24.61 -0.37 -5.82
N SER A 289 -25.04 0.81 -5.39
CA SER A 289 -24.63 1.43 -4.13
C SER A 289 -25.13 0.68 -2.88
N ALA A 290 -25.76 -0.48 -3.07
CA ALA A 290 -26.34 -1.31 -2.03
C ALA A 290 -26.00 -2.79 -2.26
N GLY A 291 -25.48 -3.43 -1.23
CA GLY A 291 -25.01 -4.82 -1.20
C GLY A 291 -24.52 -5.17 0.20
N PRO A 292 -24.17 -6.43 0.47
CA PRO A 292 -23.87 -6.87 1.83
C PRO A 292 -22.57 -6.24 2.34
N HIS A 293 -22.66 -5.53 3.47
CA HIS A 293 -21.47 -5.12 4.23
C HIS A 293 -20.69 -6.35 4.70
N LEU A 294 -19.36 -6.29 4.66
CA LEU A 294 -18.49 -7.35 5.14
C LEU A 294 -17.53 -6.82 6.22
N SER A 295 -17.39 -7.59 7.28
CA SER A 295 -16.30 -7.42 8.25
C SER A 295 -15.61 -8.76 8.36
N LEU A 296 -14.33 -8.81 8.01
CA LEU A 296 -13.57 -10.03 7.78
C LEU A 296 -12.23 -9.94 8.52
N ARG A 297 -11.67 -11.09 8.86
CA ARG A 297 -10.31 -11.21 9.36
C ARG A 297 -9.66 -12.42 8.75
N LEU A 298 -8.36 -12.32 8.53
CA LEU A 298 -7.56 -13.42 8.06
C LEU A 298 -7.38 -14.43 9.18
N VAL A 299 -7.71 -15.69 8.91
CA VAL A 299 -7.61 -16.79 9.87
C VAL A 299 -6.81 -17.95 9.26
N SER A 300 -6.33 -18.82 10.14
CA SER A 300 -5.68 -20.09 9.77
C SER A 300 -6.45 -21.24 10.40
N GLY A 301 -6.58 -22.36 9.68
CA GLY A 301 -7.37 -23.51 10.12
C GLY A 301 -8.88 -23.35 9.91
N GLY A 302 -9.65 -24.24 10.54
CA GLY A 302 -11.07 -24.43 10.25
C GLY A 302 -11.30 -25.01 8.86
N GLY A 303 -12.51 -24.80 8.34
CA GLY A 303 -12.97 -25.44 7.11
C GLY A 303 -13.48 -26.85 7.34
N GLY A 304 -14.01 -27.45 6.28
CA GLY A 304 -14.68 -28.75 6.36
C GLY A 304 -16.11 -28.68 6.90
N THR A 305 -16.81 -29.81 6.83
CA THR A 305 -18.22 -29.91 7.23
C THR A 305 -18.38 -29.83 8.75
N CYS A 306 -19.41 -29.10 9.14
CA CYS A 306 -20.21 -29.43 10.29
C CYS A 306 -21.35 -30.35 9.83
#